data_AF-A0A2R7MAB0-F1
#
_entry.id   AF-A0A2R7MAB0-F1
#
_cell.length_a   1.000
_cell.length_b   1.000
_cell.length_c   1.000
_cell.angle_alpha   90.00
_cell.angle_beta   90.00
_cell.angle_gamma   90.00
#
_symmetry.space_group_name_H-M   'P 1'
#
loop_
_entity.id
_entity.type
_entity.pdbx_description
1 polymer ?
#
loop_
_entity_poly.entity_id
_entity_poly.type
_entity_poly.pdbx_seq_one_letter_code
_entity_poly.pdbx_strand_id
1 'polypeptide(L)'
;MKTLKIAIAGLVLLVANATQAQVSINVNIGNPPAWGPAGYAEMEYYYLPDIEAYYDVRASQFIYFGGGRWVRTSRLPRQYSNYDLYGGYKVVLNDYHGRTPYAYFDRHRVKYYKGYHGAPQRPYRDRPVYGYNDRHDKHYDKHYKKHDRHDRDDDHDHGRGNGHGRR
;
A
#
# COMPACT_ATOMS: atom_id res chain seq x y z
N MET A 1 -31.31 -46.02 18.51
CA MET A 1 -29.95 -45.61 18.08
C MET A 1 -29.92 -44.43 17.09
N LYS A 2 -30.87 -43.48 17.15
CA LYS A 2 -30.90 -42.32 16.23
C LYS A 2 -30.64 -40.98 16.95
N THR A 3 -30.89 -40.90 18.25
CA THR A 3 -30.70 -39.70 19.08
C THR A 3 -29.25 -39.48 19.53
N LEU A 4 -28.46 -40.56 19.66
CA LEU A 4 -27.04 -40.47 20.04
C LEU A 4 -26.15 -39.86 18.93
N LYS A 5 -26.56 -40.01 17.66
CA LYS A 5 -25.83 -39.45 16.51
C LYS A 5 -25.96 -37.92 16.42
N ILE A 6 -27.09 -37.37 16.87
CA ILE A 6 -27.36 -35.93 16.84
C ILE A 6 -26.57 -35.21 17.96
N ALA A 7 -26.41 -35.85 19.12
CA ALA A 7 -25.61 -35.31 20.22
C ALA A 7 -24.12 -35.19 19.86
N ILE A 8 -23.57 -36.14 19.10
CA ILE A 8 -22.16 -36.11 18.65
C ILE A 8 -21.97 -35.05 17.55
N ALA A 9 -22.92 -34.90 16.63
CA ALA A 9 -22.87 -33.87 15.60
C ALA A 9 -22.94 -32.44 16.18
N GLY A 10 -23.70 -32.23 17.26
CA GLY A 10 -23.78 -30.94 17.95
C GLY A 10 -22.49 -30.55 18.68
N LEU A 11 -21.74 -31.52 19.20
CA LEU A 11 -20.49 -31.26 19.93
C LEU A 11 -19.33 -30.88 18.98
N VAL A 12 -19.32 -31.41 17.75
CA VAL A 12 -18.29 -31.08 16.74
C VAL A 12 -18.45 -29.66 16.18
N LEU A 13 -19.68 -29.14 16.12
CA LEU A 13 -19.94 -27.77 15.63
C LEU A 13 -19.50 -26.66 16.60
N LEU A 14 -19.32 -26.95 17.89
CA LEU A 14 -18.96 -25.96 18.91
C LEU A 14 -17.47 -25.61 18.92
N VAL A 15 -16.61 -26.43 18.31
CA VAL A 15 -15.13 -26.24 18.33
C VAL A 15 -14.62 -25.47 17.10
N ALA A 16 -15.48 -25.18 16.12
CA ALA A 16 -15.07 -24.54 14.86
C ALA A 16 -14.86 -23.01 14.96
N ASN A 17 -15.17 -22.39 16.10
CA ASN A 17 -14.89 -20.97 16.33
C ASN A 17 -13.44 -20.77 16.84
N ALA A 18 -12.46 -21.28 16.10
CA ALA A 18 -11.09 -20.84 16.28
C ALA A 18 -10.98 -19.41 15.72
N THR A 19 -11.22 -18.44 16.59
CA THR A 19 -11.01 -17.02 16.32
C THR A 19 -9.56 -16.82 15.88
N GLN A 20 -9.38 -16.30 14.67
CA GLN A 20 -8.10 -15.77 14.25
C GLN A 20 -7.87 -14.47 15.03
N ALA A 21 -7.31 -14.58 16.23
CA ALA A 21 -6.77 -13.42 16.91
C ALA A 21 -5.63 -12.88 16.03
N GLN A 22 -5.81 -11.67 15.50
CA GLN A 22 -4.71 -10.93 14.91
C GLN A 22 -3.75 -10.59 16.04
N VAL A 23 -2.70 -11.40 16.20
CA VAL A 23 -1.66 -11.13 17.19
C VAL A 23 -0.80 -10.00 16.63
N SER A 24 -1.07 -8.77 17.05
CA SER A 24 -0.17 -7.65 16.81
C SER A 24 1.00 -7.74 17.81
N ILE A 25 2.01 -8.54 17.49
CA ILE A 25 3.25 -8.51 18.27
C ILE A 25 4.00 -7.25 17.84
N ASN A 26 3.98 -6.22 18.68
CA ASN A 26 4.83 -5.05 18.53
C ASN A 26 6.25 -5.42 18.96
N VAL A 27 6.94 -6.22 18.14
CA VAL A 27 8.37 -6.47 18.33
C VAL A 27 9.11 -5.25 17.80
N ASN A 28 9.82 -4.53 18.67
CA ASN A 28 10.68 -3.41 18.26
C ASN A 28 11.87 -3.92 17.42
N ILE A 29 11.64 -4.24 16.15
CA ILE A 29 12.64 -4.69 15.17
C ILE A 29 13.14 -3.45 14.42
N GLY A 30 13.81 -2.55 15.14
CA GLY A 30 14.23 -1.26 14.60
C GLY A 30 13.06 -0.40 14.08
N ASN A 31 13.35 0.83 13.66
CA ASN A 31 12.37 1.64 12.96
C ASN A 31 12.52 1.37 11.45
N PRO A 32 11.46 1.00 10.73
CA PRO A 32 11.53 0.90 9.29
C PRO A 32 11.93 2.25 8.70
N PRO A 33 12.68 2.25 7.59
CA PRO A 33 12.98 3.49 6.88
C PRO A 33 11.67 4.11 6.40
N ALA A 34 11.64 5.45 6.26
CA ALA A 34 10.46 6.18 5.80
C ALA A 34 9.88 5.61 4.48
N TRP A 35 10.76 5.20 3.58
CA TRP A 35 10.41 4.63 2.29
C TRP A 35 10.02 3.14 2.33
N GLY A 36 10.21 2.45 3.46
CA GLY A 36 9.86 1.04 3.62
C GLY A 36 8.35 0.83 3.59
N PRO A 37 7.86 -0.37 3.26
CA PRO A 37 6.42 -0.62 3.14
C PRO A 37 5.75 -0.66 4.52
N ALA A 38 4.56 -0.05 4.64
CA ALA A 38 3.76 -0.01 5.85
C ALA A 38 2.90 -1.28 6.03
N GLY A 39 2.47 -1.55 7.27
CA GLY A 39 1.52 -2.63 7.58
C GLY A 39 2.14 -4.00 7.88
N TYR A 40 3.44 -4.06 8.16
CA TYR A 40 4.15 -5.27 8.54
C TYR A 40 4.46 -5.26 10.03
N ALA A 41 4.17 -6.35 10.73
CA ALA A 41 4.44 -6.50 12.17
C ALA A 41 5.92 -6.79 12.45
N GLU A 42 6.56 -7.53 11.55
CA GLU A 42 7.96 -7.93 11.63
C GLU A 42 8.59 -7.78 10.25
N MET A 43 9.79 -7.20 10.22
CA MET A 43 10.51 -6.91 8.99
C MET A 43 12.00 -6.77 9.29
N GLU A 44 12.75 -7.85 9.15
CA GLU A 44 14.20 -7.81 9.29
C GLU A 44 14.90 -7.32 8.02
N TYR A 45 14.43 -7.81 6.87
CA TYR A 45 15.03 -7.51 5.57
C TYR A 45 14.00 -7.17 4.51
N TYR A 46 14.36 -6.20 3.67
CA TYR A 46 13.72 -5.99 2.39
C TYR A 46 14.61 -6.50 1.26
N TYR A 47 14.04 -7.18 0.29
CA TYR A 47 14.65 -7.38 -1.02
C TYR A 47 14.14 -6.30 -1.98
N LEU A 48 15.05 -5.72 -2.76
CA LEU A 48 14.83 -4.65 -3.74
C LEU A 48 15.08 -5.23 -5.13
N PRO A 49 14.05 -5.75 -5.83
CA PRO A 49 14.21 -6.54 -7.05
C PRO A 49 14.98 -5.80 -8.16
N ASP A 50 14.63 -4.55 -8.43
CA ASP A 50 15.15 -3.79 -9.58
C ASP A 50 16.67 -3.58 -9.52
N ILE A 51 17.22 -3.53 -8.32
CA ILE A 51 18.66 -3.35 -8.06
C ILE A 51 19.30 -4.60 -7.43
N GLU A 52 18.55 -5.70 -7.34
CA GLU A 52 19.00 -6.99 -6.79
C GLU A 52 19.73 -6.86 -5.44
N ALA A 53 19.26 -5.93 -4.61
CA ALA A 53 19.87 -5.59 -3.33
C ALA A 53 18.94 -5.93 -2.17
N TYR A 54 19.49 -5.90 -0.97
CA TYR A 54 18.75 -6.03 0.26
C TYR A 54 18.89 -4.76 1.11
N TYR A 55 17.95 -4.57 2.03
CA TYR A 55 18.07 -3.59 3.10
C TYR A 55 17.82 -4.28 4.43
N ASP A 56 18.78 -4.17 5.34
CA ASP A 56 18.70 -4.62 6.72
C ASP A 56 18.06 -3.51 7.56
N VAL A 57 16.84 -3.76 8.05
CA VAL A 57 16.05 -2.78 8.79
C VAL A 57 16.70 -2.46 10.14
N ARG A 58 17.25 -3.48 10.80
CA ARG A 58 17.86 -3.35 12.14
C ARG A 58 19.16 -2.58 12.09
N ALA A 59 20.00 -2.86 11.09
CA ALA A 59 21.29 -2.17 10.93
C ALA A 59 21.17 -0.85 10.14
N SER A 60 20.03 -0.59 9.49
CA SER A 60 19.85 0.53 8.55
C SER A 60 20.92 0.55 7.45
N GLN A 61 21.16 -0.63 6.86
CA GLN A 61 22.21 -0.83 5.86
C GLN A 61 21.68 -1.52 4.61
N PHE A 62 22.13 -1.06 3.45
CA PHE A 62 22.00 -1.77 2.19
C PHE A 62 23.00 -2.93 2.12
N ILE A 63 22.58 -4.01 1.49
CA ILE A 63 23.43 -5.16 1.18
C ILE A 63 23.33 -5.43 -0.32
N TYR A 64 24.43 -5.34 -1.04
CA TYR A 64 24.45 -5.54 -2.48
C TYR A 64 25.68 -6.32 -2.92
N PHE A 65 25.61 -6.92 -4.10
CA PHE A 65 26.74 -7.58 -4.71
C PHE A 65 27.60 -6.56 -5.48
N GLY A 66 28.87 -6.44 -5.14
CA GLY A 66 29.80 -5.50 -5.75
C GLY A 66 31.25 -5.86 -5.48
N GLY A 67 32.11 -5.72 -6.49
CA GLY A 67 33.52 -6.11 -6.37
C GLY A 67 33.72 -7.60 -6.06
N GLY A 68 32.84 -8.46 -6.59
CA GLY A 68 32.91 -9.92 -6.40
C GLY A 68 32.43 -10.44 -5.05
N ARG A 69 31.86 -9.59 -4.18
CA ARG A 69 31.37 -10.00 -2.86
C ARG A 69 30.11 -9.24 -2.45
N TRP A 70 29.42 -9.77 -1.44
CA TRP A 70 28.34 -9.05 -0.77
C TRP A 70 28.92 -8.00 0.19
N VAL A 71 28.47 -6.76 0.04
CA VAL A 71 28.94 -5.62 0.83
C VAL A 71 27.77 -4.98 1.57
N ARG A 72 28.03 -4.54 2.80
CA ARG A 72 27.09 -3.75 3.60
C ARG A 72 27.49 -2.28 3.62
N THR A 73 26.56 -1.37 3.35
CA THR A 73 26.79 0.07 3.36
C THR A 73 25.57 0.82 3.86
N SER A 74 25.75 2.00 4.47
CA SER A 74 24.62 2.86 4.89
C SER A 74 23.91 3.55 3.73
N ARG A 75 24.51 3.57 2.54
CA ARG A 75 23.98 4.21 1.33
C ARG A 75 24.15 3.30 0.14
N LEU A 76 23.24 3.40 -0.82
CA LEU A 76 23.38 2.70 -2.10
C LEU A 76 24.67 3.14 -2.83
N PRO A 77 25.35 2.22 -3.52
CA PRO A 77 26.52 2.55 -4.34
C PRO A 77 26.12 3.46 -5.51
N ARG A 78 27.10 4.14 -6.13
CA ARG A 78 26.86 5.07 -7.24
C ARG A 78 26.10 4.44 -8.41
N GLN A 79 26.31 3.15 -8.69
CA GLN A 79 25.56 2.42 -9.73
C GLN A 79 24.05 2.37 -9.48
N TYR A 80 23.60 2.53 -8.24
CA TYR A 80 22.19 2.52 -7.82
C TYR A 80 21.76 3.87 -7.25
N SER A 81 22.52 4.96 -7.47
CA SER A 81 22.22 6.28 -6.89
C SER A 81 20.88 6.86 -7.37
N ASN A 82 20.45 6.47 -8.56
CA ASN A 82 19.22 6.98 -9.18
C ASN A 82 17.99 6.12 -8.85
N TYR A 83 18.16 5.07 -8.04
CA TYR A 83 17.05 4.22 -7.65
C TYR A 83 16.11 4.97 -6.71
N ASP A 84 14.83 5.01 -7.06
CA ASP A 84 13.80 5.62 -6.24
C ASP A 84 13.36 4.69 -5.12
N LEU A 85 13.91 4.91 -3.92
CA LEU A 85 13.55 4.14 -2.73
C LEU A 85 12.09 4.31 -2.33
N TYR A 86 11.39 5.39 -2.66
CA TYR A 86 9.97 5.53 -2.30
C TYR A 86 9.04 4.89 -3.33
N GLY A 87 9.45 4.88 -4.60
CA GLY A 87 8.63 4.37 -5.71
C GLY A 87 8.85 2.88 -6.01
N GLY A 88 10.08 2.38 -5.86
CA GLY A 88 10.41 1.00 -6.24
C GLY A 88 9.73 -0.04 -5.35
N TYR A 89 9.43 -1.22 -5.88
CA TYR A 89 8.80 -2.29 -5.09
C TYR A 89 9.77 -2.89 -4.06
N LYS A 90 9.29 -3.25 -2.88
CA LYS A 90 10.06 -3.92 -1.83
C LYS A 90 9.42 -5.25 -1.48
N VAL A 91 10.20 -6.31 -1.39
CA VAL A 91 9.69 -7.57 -0.85
C VAL A 91 10.13 -7.67 0.60
N VAL A 92 9.17 -7.73 1.52
CA VAL A 92 9.47 -8.01 2.94
C VAL A 92 9.76 -9.49 3.09
N LEU A 93 10.95 -9.83 3.58
CA LEU A 93 11.39 -11.20 3.79
C LEU A 93 11.04 -11.63 5.22
N ASN A 94 9.85 -12.23 5.38
CA ASN A 94 9.34 -12.69 6.67
C ASN A 94 9.81 -14.10 7.04
N ASP A 95 10.30 -14.87 6.07
CA ASP A 95 10.69 -16.27 6.22
C ASP A 95 12.21 -16.46 6.46
N TYR A 96 12.96 -15.36 6.58
CA TYR A 96 14.40 -15.37 6.80
C TYR A 96 14.79 -14.63 8.08
N HIS A 97 15.43 -15.35 8.99
CA HIS A 97 16.01 -14.81 10.22
C HIS A 97 17.50 -15.19 10.26
N GLY A 98 18.39 -14.21 10.13
CA GLY A 98 19.81 -14.48 10.03
C GLY A 98 20.64 -13.28 9.58
N ARG A 99 21.94 -13.50 9.31
CA ARG A 99 22.90 -12.44 8.96
C ARG A 99 23.30 -12.42 7.49
N THR A 100 22.75 -13.30 6.67
CA THR A 100 23.15 -13.52 5.26
C THR A 100 21.90 -13.70 4.39
N PRO A 101 21.05 -12.67 4.25
CA PRO A 101 19.80 -12.80 3.47
C PRO A 101 20.05 -13.15 1.99
N TYR A 102 21.26 -12.89 1.51
CA TYR A 102 21.76 -13.27 0.19
C TYR A 102 22.10 -14.76 0.03
N ALA A 103 22.04 -15.58 1.09
CA ALA A 103 22.18 -17.03 0.97
C ALA A 103 21.11 -17.64 0.04
N TYR A 104 19.96 -16.96 -0.10
CA TYR A 104 18.87 -17.36 -0.99
C TYR A 104 18.74 -16.44 -2.21
N PHE A 105 19.82 -15.76 -2.60
CA PHE A 105 19.79 -14.76 -3.67
C PHE A 105 19.22 -15.29 -4.98
N ASP A 106 19.68 -16.45 -5.47
CA ASP A 106 19.18 -17.01 -6.72
C ASP A 106 17.67 -17.29 -6.68
N ARG A 107 17.17 -17.75 -5.53
CA ARG A 107 15.73 -17.94 -5.31
C ARG A 107 14.97 -16.62 -5.35
N HIS A 108 15.45 -15.61 -4.63
CA HIS A 108 14.80 -14.29 -4.58
C HIS A 108 14.82 -13.62 -5.95
N ARG A 109 15.94 -13.70 -6.69
CA ARG A 109 16.09 -13.15 -8.03
C ARG A 109 15.11 -13.75 -9.03
N VAL A 110 14.91 -15.07 -8.97
CA VAL A 110 13.97 -15.76 -9.86
C VAL A 110 12.52 -15.47 -9.45
N LYS A 111 12.22 -15.54 -8.15
CA LYS A 111 10.85 -15.33 -7.64
C LYS A 111 10.39 -13.87 -7.79
N TYR A 112 11.29 -12.93 -7.57
CA TYR A 112 11.06 -11.49 -7.61
C TYR A 112 12.06 -10.87 -8.60
N TYR A 113 11.78 -11.08 -9.88
CA TYR A 113 12.62 -10.58 -10.98
C TYR A 113 12.62 -9.04 -11.06
N LYS A 114 13.55 -8.45 -11.81
CA LYS A 114 13.59 -6.99 -12.03
C LYS A 114 12.29 -6.51 -12.69
N GLY A 115 11.66 -5.49 -12.13
CA GLY A 115 10.33 -5.04 -12.53
C GLY A 115 9.17 -5.84 -11.91
N TYR A 116 9.44 -6.77 -10.99
CA TYR A 116 8.39 -7.44 -10.22
C TYR A 116 7.64 -6.43 -9.35
N HIS A 117 6.31 -6.45 -9.44
CA HIS A 117 5.41 -5.68 -8.59
C HIS A 117 4.27 -6.58 -8.14
N GLY A 118 4.01 -6.60 -6.82
CA GLY A 118 2.84 -7.26 -6.24
C GLY A 118 1.71 -6.25 -5.96
N ALA A 119 0.96 -6.49 -4.90
CA ALA A 119 -0.05 -5.54 -4.43
C ALA A 119 0.59 -4.15 -4.12
N PRO A 120 -0.13 -3.04 -4.39
CA PRO A 120 0.37 -1.69 -4.12
C PRO A 120 0.89 -1.52 -2.69
N GLN A 121 2.03 -0.85 -2.55
CA GLN A 121 2.65 -0.59 -1.26
C GLN A 121 2.52 0.88 -0.90
N ARG A 122 2.20 1.14 0.36
CA ARG A 122 2.27 2.49 0.93
C ARG A 122 3.54 2.60 1.76
N PRO A 123 4.32 3.69 1.63
CA PRO A 123 5.52 3.87 2.44
C PRO A 123 5.13 4.09 3.91
N TYR A 124 6.05 3.78 4.82
CA TYR A 124 5.89 3.93 6.27
C TYR A 124 5.70 5.41 6.65
N ARG A 125 6.36 6.31 5.93
CA ARG A 125 6.16 7.76 6.01
C ARG A 125 6.12 8.34 4.61
N ASP A 126 5.37 9.42 4.44
CA ASP A 126 5.31 10.12 3.16
C ASP A 126 6.68 10.66 2.76
N ARG A 127 6.93 10.72 1.45
CA ARG A 127 8.14 11.34 0.91
C ARG A 127 8.20 12.79 1.38
N PRO A 128 9.31 13.25 2.00
CA PRO A 128 9.46 14.65 2.33
C PRO A 128 9.43 15.47 1.04
N VAL A 129 8.41 16.30 0.91
CA VAL A 129 8.30 17.27 -0.17
C VAL A 129 9.05 18.52 0.30
N TYR A 130 10.26 18.71 -0.21
CA TYR A 130 11.00 19.95 -0.01
C TYR A 130 10.42 21.00 -0.97
N GLY A 131 9.29 21.58 -0.59
CA GLY A 131 8.70 22.70 -1.30
C GLY A 131 9.43 24.00 -0.94
N TYR A 132 9.96 24.68 -1.95
CA TYR A 132 9.92 26.14 -1.90
C TYR A 132 8.43 26.52 -1.87
N ASN A 133 8.04 27.43 -0.97
CA ASN A 133 6.65 27.78 -0.71
C ASN A 133 5.85 28.00 -2.01
N ASP A 134 5.00 27.04 -2.36
CA ASP A 134 3.87 27.29 -3.23
C ASP A 134 2.62 26.83 -2.49
N ARG A 135 1.91 27.83 -1.96
CA ARG A 135 0.57 27.73 -1.39
C ARG A 135 -0.35 27.21 -2.49
N HIS A 136 -0.64 25.92 -2.49
CA HIS A 136 -1.76 25.39 -3.24
C HIS A 136 -2.86 25.03 -2.24
N ASP A 137 -3.81 25.94 -2.11
CA ASP A 137 -5.09 25.72 -1.43
C ASP A 137 -5.76 24.47 -2.00
N LYS A 138 -5.91 23.44 -1.15
CA LYS A 138 -6.72 22.26 -1.47
C LYS A 138 -8.17 22.57 -1.17
N HIS A 139 -8.88 23.14 -2.15
CA HIS A 139 -10.34 23.17 -2.13
C HIS A 139 -10.85 21.74 -2.38
N TYR A 140 -11.32 21.07 -1.34
CA TYR A 140 -12.09 19.83 -1.48
C TYR A 140 -13.51 20.19 -1.92
N ASP A 141 -13.75 20.29 -3.23
CA ASP A 141 -15.12 20.38 -3.76
C ASP A 141 -15.79 19.01 -3.68
N LYS A 142 -16.39 18.73 -2.52
CA LYS A 142 -17.29 17.60 -2.30
C LYS A 142 -18.71 18.03 -2.68
N HIS A 143 -19.04 18.01 -3.97
CA HIS A 143 -20.42 18.18 -4.43
C HIS A 143 -21.24 16.95 -4.05
N TYR A 144 -21.91 16.99 -2.90
CA TYR A 144 -23.09 16.15 -2.66
C TYR A 144 -24.25 16.70 -3.47
N LYS A 145 -24.67 15.97 -4.50
CA LYS A 145 -25.97 16.14 -5.14
C LYS A 145 -27.05 15.95 -4.08
N LYS A 146 -27.78 17.00 -3.73
CA LYS A 146 -29.04 16.89 -3.01
C LYS A 146 -30.13 17.57 -3.84
N HIS A 147 -31.05 16.74 -4.31
CA HIS A 147 -32.33 17.16 -4.84
C HIS A 147 -33.11 17.83 -3.71
N ASP A 148 -33.58 19.05 -3.92
CA ASP A 148 -34.70 19.60 -3.17
C ASP A 148 -35.60 20.33 -4.17
N ARG A 149 -36.85 19.84 -4.23
CA ARG A 149 -37.95 20.29 -5.07
C ARG A 149 -38.43 21.66 -4.58
N HIS A 150 -38.68 22.58 -5.48
CA HIS A 150 -39.59 23.70 -5.22
C HIS A 150 -40.50 23.90 -6.43
N ASP A 151 -41.79 23.76 -6.15
CA ASP A 151 -42.94 24.01 -7.02
C ASP A 151 -43.06 25.49 -7.42
N ARG A 152 -43.60 25.76 -8.61
CA ARG A 152 -44.87 26.49 -8.84
C ARG A 152 -44.97 27.04 -10.26
N ASP A 153 -46.04 26.60 -10.93
CA ASP A 153 -47.04 27.39 -11.63
C ASP A 153 -46.55 28.59 -12.46
N ASP A 154 -46.55 28.43 -13.78
CA ASP A 154 -46.82 29.54 -14.70
C ASP A 154 -47.84 29.08 -15.75
N ASP A 155 -49.07 29.51 -15.52
CA ASP A 155 -50.20 29.46 -16.44
C ASP A 155 -49.90 30.31 -17.67
N HIS A 156 -49.95 29.70 -18.85
CA HIS A 156 -49.95 30.41 -20.14
C HIS A 156 -51.29 30.21 -20.86
N ASP A 157 -52.21 31.15 -20.73
CA ASP A 157 -53.22 31.40 -21.77
C ASP A 157 -53.75 32.86 -21.73
N HIS A 158 -54.26 33.27 -22.90
CA HIS A 158 -54.90 34.53 -23.33
C HIS A 158 -53.93 35.54 -23.95
N GLY A 159 -54.04 35.99 -25.21
CA GLY A 159 -55.07 35.81 -26.22
C GLY A 159 -55.21 37.08 -27.07
N ARG A 160 -55.15 36.92 -28.40
CA ARG A 160 -55.78 37.72 -29.49
C ARG A 160 -55.36 39.19 -29.73
N GLY A 161 -54.95 39.44 -30.99
CA GLY A 161 -55.80 40.22 -31.92
C GLY A 161 -55.28 41.54 -32.53
N ASN A 162 -54.92 41.45 -33.81
CA ASN A 162 -55.20 42.38 -34.93
C ASN A 162 -54.63 43.81 -35.02
N GLY A 163 -54.11 44.14 -36.22
CA GLY A 163 -54.10 45.51 -36.75
C GLY A 163 -53.14 45.78 -37.90
N HIS A 164 -53.55 45.50 -39.16
CA HIS A 164 -52.92 46.02 -40.39
C HIS A 164 -53.00 47.55 -40.49
N GLY A 165 -52.05 48.21 -41.17
CA GLY A 165 -52.26 49.57 -41.66
C GLY A 165 -51.01 50.24 -42.28
N ARG A 166 -51.07 50.49 -43.60
CA ARG A 166 -50.04 51.07 -44.47
C ARG A 166 -49.86 52.58 -44.26
N ARG A 167 -48.65 53.10 -44.56
CA ARG A 167 -48.39 54.13 -45.58
C ARG A 167 -46.90 54.15 -45.92
#